data_AF-A0A7S2T8Q5-F1
#
_entry.id   AF-A0A7S2T8Q5-F1
#
_cell.length_a   1.000
_cell.length_b   1.000
_cell.length_c   1.000
_cell.angle_alpha   90.00
_cell.angle_beta   90.00
_cell.angle_gamma   90.00
#
_symmetry.space_group_name_H-M   'P 1'
#
loop_
_entity.id
_entity.type
_entity.pdbx_description
1 polymer ?
#
loop_
_entity_poly.entity_id
_entity_poly.type
_entity_poly.pdbx_seq_one_letter_code
_entity_poly.pdbx_strand_id
1 'polypeptide(L)'
;SRFLIIGGFGNLPGDIEFFDKKADGKCKAMGKVRAACTVGCQWAPDGRHLLTSTTSPRLRVDNGFKVFHYNGDLVHEAKHEVLLQVEFGPSQAGDFEDRPASPERVKRGLQQATSAA
;
A
#
# COMPACT_ATOMS: atom_id res chain seq x y z
N SER A 1 7.17 -0.43 -13.67
CA SER A 1 6.76 -0.21 -12.27
C SER A 1 7.99 0.03 -11.41
N ARG A 2 8.04 1.16 -10.69
CA ARG A 2 9.19 1.62 -9.89
C ARG A 2 9.11 1.19 -8.42
N PHE A 3 7.92 1.24 -7.85
CA PHE A 3 7.70 0.89 -6.45
C PHE A 3 7.29 -0.56 -6.33
N LEU A 4 7.68 -1.17 -5.22
CA LEU A 4 7.25 -2.51 -4.82
C LEU A 4 6.99 -2.53 -3.33
N ILE A 5 6.21 -3.51 -2.90
CA ILE A 5 6.02 -3.81 -1.50
C ILE A 5 6.47 -5.24 -1.20
N ILE A 6 6.91 -5.45 0.03
CA ILE A 6 7.03 -6.78 0.62
C ILE A 6 6.11 -6.79 1.83
N GLY A 7 5.18 -7.73 1.88
CA GLY A 7 4.18 -7.78 2.95
C GLY A 7 3.84 -9.20 3.37
N GLY A 8 3.43 -9.33 4.63
CA GLY A 8 2.97 -10.59 5.21
C GLY A 8 1.49 -10.51 5.60
N PHE A 9 0.64 -11.25 4.89
CA PHE A 9 -0.82 -11.24 5.11
C PHE A 9 -1.36 -12.58 5.62
N GLY A 10 -2.63 -12.62 6.01
CA GLY A 10 -3.28 -13.82 6.54
C GLY A 10 -2.90 -14.10 8.00
N ASN A 11 -2.16 -15.18 8.26
CA ASN A 11 -1.71 -15.53 9.61
C ASN A 11 -0.48 -14.73 10.08
N LEU A 12 -0.04 -13.77 9.26
CA LEU A 12 1.04 -12.85 9.60
C LEU A 12 0.46 -11.52 10.12
N PRO A 13 1.23 -10.70 10.85
CA PRO A 13 0.74 -9.49 11.51
C PRO A 13 0.22 -8.38 10.58
N GLY A 14 0.38 -8.51 9.25
CA GLY A 14 0.04 -7.48 8.29
C GLY A 14 1.15 -6.45 8.08
N ASP A 15 2.40 -6.76 8.40
CA ASP A 15 3.53 -5.85 8.14
C ASP A 15 3.76 -5.70 6.64
N ILE A 16 3.92 -4.46 6.20
CA ILE A 16 4.20 -4.09 4.81
C ILE A 16 5.38 -3.12 4.81
N GLU A 17 6.38 -3.41 3.98
CA GLU A 17 7.52 -2.54 3.74
C GLU A 17 7.53 -2.10 2.27
N PHE A 18 7.71 -0.79 2.07
CA PHE A 18 7.70 -0.14 0.77
C PHE A 18 9.12 0.10 0.27
N PHE A 19 9.34 -0.13 -1.02
CA PHE A 19 10.64 0.06 -1.66
C PHE A 19 10.53 0.82 -2.98
N ASP A 20 11.56 1.60 -3.28
CA ASP A 20 11.81 2.25 -4.56
C ASP A 20 12.95 1.52 -5.29
N LYS A 21 12.62 0.84 -6.38
CA LYS A 21 13.58 0.15 -7.24
C LYS A 21 14.28 1.17 -8.14
N LYS A 22 15.58 1.31 -7.94
CA LYS A 22 16.46 2.19 -8.72
C LYS A 22 16.88 1.54 -10.04
N ALA A 23 17.38 2.37 -10.97
CA ALA A 23 17.83 1.92 -12.28
C ALA A 23 19.01 0.92 -12.20
N ASP A 24 19.81 0.99 -11.14
CA ASP A 24 20.91 0.06 -10.85
C ASP A 24 20.42 -1.29 -10.25
N GLY A 25 19.10 -1.49 -10.16
CA GLY A 25 18.48 -2.71 -9.63
C GLY A 25 18.37 -2.75 -8.11
N LYS A 26 18.92 -1.77 -7.38
CA LYS A 26 18.84 -1.75 -5.91
C LYS A 26 17.48 -1.27 -5.44
N CYS A 27 16.99 -1.87 -4.36
CA CYS A 27 15.75 -1.48 -3.70
C CYS A 27 16.09 -0.61 -2.49
N LYS A 28 15.61 0.64 -2.49
CA LYS A 28 15.73 1.54 -1.34
C LYS A 28 14.45 1.49 -0.53
N ALA A 29 14.53 1.21 0.76
CA ALA A 29 13.39 1.28 1.67
C ALA A 29 12.81 2.70 1.72
N MET A 30 11.48 2.79 1.78
CA MET A 30 10.73 4.04 1.70
C MET A 30 9.87 4.28 2.94
N GLY A 31 9.35 3.21 3.54
CA GLY A 31 8.51 3.25 4.73
C GLY A 31 8.01 1.87 5.11
N LYS A 32 7.49 1.75 6.34
CA LYS A 32 6.92 0.53 6.88
C LYS A 32 5.60 0.84 7.55
N VAL A 33 4.60 0.00 7.32
CA VAL A 33 3.28 0.11 7.93
C VAL A 33 2.78 -1.26 8.38
N ARG A 34 1.73 -1.25 9.19
CA ARG A 34 0.98 -2.45 9.55
C ARG A 34 -0.48 -2.33 9.13
N ALA A 35 -0.91 -3.25 8.26
CA ALA A 35 -2.28 -3.43 7.82
C ALA A 35 -2.77 -4.83 8.23
N ALA A 36 -3.15 -4.96 9.50
CA ALA A 36 -3.65 -6.21 10.06
C ALA A 36 -4.91 -6.70 9.33
N CYS A 37 -5.13 -8.01 9.34
CA CYS A 37 -6.31 -8.67 8.74
C CYS A 37 -6.48 -8.45 7.23
N THR A 38 -5.48 -7.91 6.53
CA THR A 38 -5.52 -7.75 5.08
C THR A 38 -5.72 -9.10 4.40
N VAL A 39 -6.77 -9.20 3.57
CA VAL A 39 -7.07 -10.33 2.70
C VAL A 39 -6.83 -10.03 1.23
N GLY A 40 -6.89 -8.75 0.83
CA GLY A 40 -6.62 -8.30 -0.53
C GLY A 40 -5.59 -7.16 -0.55
N CYS A 41 -4.70 -7.19 -1.54
CA CYS A 41 -3.69 -6.14 -1.72
C CYS A 41 -3.43 -5.89 -3.21
N GLN A 42 -3.54 -4.64 -3.65
CA GLN A 42 -3.39 -4.26 -5.06
C GLN A 42 -2.81 -2.86 -5.19
N TRP A 43 -1.98 -2.64 -6.21
CA TRP A 43 -1.57 -1.30 -6.62
C TRP A 43 -2.65 -0.63 -7.48
N ALA A 44 -2.83 0.67 -7.27
CA ALA A 44 -3.60 1.52 -8.15
C ALA A 44 -2.96 1.58 -9.54
N PRO A 45 -3.78 1.81 -10.59
CA PRO A 45 -3.26 1.96 -11.95
C PRO A 45 -2.30 3.14 -12.11
N ASP A 46 -2.34 4.12 -11.20
CA ASP A 46 -1.41 5.24 -11.17
C ASP A 46 0.01 4.89 -10.67
N GLY A 47 0.22 3.64 -10.22
CA GLY A 47 1.49 3.14 -9.73
C GLY A 47 1.99 3.81 -8.44
N ARG A 48 1.12 4.51 -7.71
CA ARG A 48 1.49 5.35 -6.56
C ARG A 48 0.69 5.09 -5.30
N HIS A 49 -0.47 4.47 -5.42
CA HIS A 49 -1.29 4.08 -4.28
C HIS A 49 -1.40 2.57 -4.13
N LEU A 50 -1.39 2.10 -2.90
CA LEU A 50 -1.58 0.71 -2.53
C LEU A 50 -2.90 0.58 -1.77
N LEU A 51 -3.79 -0.27 -2.25
CA LEU A 51 -5.00 -0.68 -1.56
C LEU A 51 -4.72 -1.94 -0.74
N THR A 52 -5.14 -1.94 0.51
CA THR A 52 -5.28 -3.14 1.34
C THR A 52 -6.72 -3.26 1.80
N SER A 53 -7.29 -4.45 1.76
CA SER A 53 -8.69 -4.66 2.15
C SER A 53 -8.87 -5.88 3.05
N THR A 54 -9.88 -5.79 3.90
CA THR A 54 -10.41 -6.86 4.73
C THR A 54 -11.85 -7.10 4.29
N THR A 55 -12.13 -8.27 3.70
CA THR A 55 -13.43 -8.59 3.10
C THR A 55 -14.07 -9.84 3.69
N SER A 56 -15.40 -9.82 3.74
CA SER A 56 -16.28 -10.96 4.01
C SER A 56 -16.47 -11.79 2.73
N PRO A 57 -16.60 -13.13 2.82
CA PRO A 57 -16.74 -13.94 4.03
C PRO A 57 -15.42 -14.39 4.67
N ARG A 58 -14.28 -14.01 4.08
CA ARG A 58 -12.96 -14.50 4.50
C ARG A 58 -12.64 -14.07 5.94
N LEU A 59 -12.88 -12.80 6.26
CA LEU A 59 -12.87 -12.24 7.60
C LEU A 59 -14.22 -11.56 7.84
N ARG A 60 -14.86 -11.86 8.97
CA ARG A 60 -16.17 -11.31 9.35
C ARG A 60 -16.07 -10.16 10.35
N VAL A 61 -14.85 -9.75 10.69
CA VAL A 61 -14.53 -8.64 11.60
C VAL A 61 -13.63 -7.66 10.87
N ASP A 62 -13.66 -6.40 11.31
CA ASP A 62 -12.84 -5.30 10.79
C ASP A 62 -12.87 -5.17 9.25
N ASN A 63 -14.05 -5.40 8.67
CA ASN A 63 -14.25 -5.22 7.23
C ASN A 63 -14.03 -3.75 6.84
N GLY A 64 -13.36 -3.55 5.71
CA GLY A 64 -12.92 -2.22 5.32
C GLY A 64 -11.71 -2.24 4.40
N PHE A 65 -11.22 -1.06 4.07
CA PHE A 65 -10.02 -0.91 3.27
C PHE A 65 -9.23 0.32 3.65
N LYS A 66 -7.94 0.27 3.33
CA LYS A 66 -6.98 1.37 3.50
C LYS A 66 -6.27 1.60 2.19
N VAL A 67 -6.03 2.87 1.88
CA VAL A 67 -5.23 3.31 0.75
C VAL A 67 -3.99 4.00 1.28
N PHE A 68 -2.83 3.49 0.90
CA PHE A 68 -1.53 4.06 1.25
C PHE A 68 -0.88 4.68 0.02
N HIS A 69 -0.04 5.69 0.20
CA HIS A 69 0.93 6.06 -0.82
C HIS A 69 2.09 5.07 -0.87
N TYR A 70 2.87 5.13 -1.96
CA TYR A 70 4.08 4.31 -2.18
C TYR A 70 5.18 4.44 -1.11
N ASN A 71 5.06 5.36 -0.17
CA ASN A 71 5.97 5.55 0.95
C ASN A 71 5.37 5.08 2.29
N GLY A 72 4.16 4.52 2.29
CA GLY A 72 3.45 4.08 3.49
C GLY A 72 2.55 5.12 4.16
N ASP A 73 2.44 6.36 3.65
CA ASP A 73 1.48 7.30 4.23
C ASP A 73 0.05 6.82 4.01
N LEU A 74 -0.76 6.79 5.06
CA LEU A 74 -2.20 6.54 4.94
C LEU A 74 -2.88 7.72 4.25
N VAL A 75 -3.56 7.45 3.14
CA VAL A 75 -4.32 8.43 2.35
C VAL A 75 -5.79 8.37 2.73
N HIS A 76 -6.33 7.16 2.84
CA HIS A 76 -7.74 6.96 3.16
C HIS A 76 -7.94 5.65 3.92
N GLU A 77 -8.92 5.62 4.81
CA GLU A 77 -9.40 4.43 5.48
C GLU A 77 -10.91 4.50 5.59
N ALA A 78 -11.57 3.40 5.21
CA ALA A 78 -13.01 3.25 5.32
C ALA A 78 -13.32 1.90 5.96
N LYS A 79 -14.19 1.93 6.98
CA LYS A 79 -14.72 0.74 7.63
C LYS A 79 -16.12 0.47 7.12
N HIS A 80 -16.44 -0.81 6.98
CA HIS A 80 -17.73 -1.29 6.55
C HIS A 80 -18.16 -2.45 7.44
N GLU A 81 -19.46 -2.57 7.70
CA GLU A 81 -20.00 -3.73 8.44
C GLU A 81 -19.76 -5.02 7.65
N VAL A 82 -20.04 -4.98 6.34
CA VAL A 82 -19.78 -6.05 5.39
C VAL A 82 -19.16 -5.44 4.14
N LEU A 83 -17.93 -5.84 3.82
CA LEU A 83 -17.27 -5.50 2.57
C LEU A 83 -17.00 -6.78 1.79
N LEU A 84 -17.57 -6.92 0.59
CA LEU A 84 -17.37 -8.12 -0.23
C LEU A 84 -16.14 -7.99 -1.13
N GLN A 85 -15.97 -6.82 -1.74
CA GLN A 85 -14.91 -6.55 -2.70
C GLN A 85 -14.64 -5.05 -2.77
N VAL A 86 -13.41 -4.69 -3.08
CA VAL A 86 -12.99 -3.33 -3.39
C VAL A 86 -11.83 -3.43 -4.38
N GLU A 87 -11.93 -2.68 -5.46
CA GLU A 87 -10.94 -2.67 -6.54
C GLU A 87 -10.80 -1.25 -7.10
N PHE A 88 -9.65 -0.99 -7.71
CA PHE A 88 -9.51 0.19 -8.54
C PHE A 88 -10.26 0.01 -9.85
N GLY A 89 -10.94 1.06 -10.30
CA GLY A 89 -11.54 1.08 -11.63
C GLY A 89 -10.50 0.92 -12.74
N PRO A 90 -10.91 0.48 -13.94
CA PRO A 90 -10.02 0.34 -15.08
C PRO A 90 -9.45 1.70 -15.50
N SER A 91 -8.24 1.68 -16.06
CA SER A 91 -7.59 2.83 -16.67
C SER A 91 -7.04 2.45 -18.05
N GLN A 92 -6.96 3.42 -18.96
CA GLN A 92 -6.31 3.23 -20.25
C GLN A 92 -4.80 3.39 -20.14
N ALA A 93 -4.08 2.78 -21.08
CA ALA A 93 -2.64 2.99 -21.20
C ALA A 93 -2.37 4.45 -21.57
N GLY A 94 -1.61 5.16 -20.72
CA GLY A 94 -1.30 6.58 -20.90
C GLY A 94 -2.09 7.53 -20.01
N ASP A 95 -3.09 7.06 -19.26
CA ASP A 95 -3.84 7.91 -18.30
C ASP A 95 -2.93 8.49 -17.19
N PHE A 96 -1.84 7.79 -16.88
CA PHE A 96 -0.91 8.15 -15.81
C PHE A 96 0.52 8.23 -16.34
N GLU A 97 1.09 9.44 -16.27
CA GLU A 97 2.50 9.66 -16.56
C GLU A 97 3.41 9.09 -15.45
N ASP A 98 4.58 8.59 -15.84
CA ASP A 98 5.62 8.29 -14.87
C ASP A 98 6.13 9.59 -14.26
N ARG A 99 6.14 9.64 -12.93
CA ARG A 99 6.44 10.85 -12.17
C ARG A 99 7.44 10.51 -11.08
N PRO A 100 8.47 11.35 -10.86
CA PRO A 100 9.48 11.08 -9.84
C PRO A 100 8.86 11.01 -8.45
N ALA A 101 9.46 10.21 -7.56
CA ALA A 101 9.12 10.20 -6.15
C ALA A 101 9.35 11.59 -5.54
N SER A 102 8.35 12.14 -4.85
CA SER A 102 8.47 13.42 -4.15
C SER A 102 9.48 13.32 -3.00
N PRO A 103 10.58 14.11 -2.99
CA PRO A 103 11.63 14.01 -1.98
C PRO A 103 11.12 14.10 -0.55
N GLU A 104 10.17 15.00 -0.29
CA GLU A 104 9.58 15.22 1.04
C GLU A 104 8.79 13.99 1.55
N ARG A 105 8.12 13.27 0.65
CA ARG A 105 7.40 12.03 1.00
C ARG A 105 8.37 10.92 1.38
N VAL A 106 9.50 10.83 0.67
CA VAL A 106 10.54 9.84 0.97
C VAL A 106 11.13 10.08 2.37
N LYS A 107 11.45 11.34 2.70
CA LYS A 107 11.95 11.71 4.04
C LYS A 107 10.95 11.32 5.13
N ARG A 108 9.67 11.64 4.93
CA ARG A 108 8.61 11.33 5.89
C ARG A 108 8.42 9.83 6.13
N GLY A 109 8.37 9.03 5.06
CA GLY A 109 8.19 7.58 5.19
C GLY A 109 9.35 6.90 5.96
N LEU A 110 10.59 7.36 5.74
CA LEU A 110 11.76 6.89 6.48
C LEU A 110 11.73 7.28 7.98
N GLN A 111 11.26 8.49 8.29
CA GLN A 111 11.10 8.94 9.68
C GLN A 111 10.05 8.09 10.42
N GLN A 112 8.91 7.85 9.80
CA GLN A 112 7.84 7.01 10.35
C GLN A 112 8.31 5.57 10.59
N ALA A 113 9.07 5.00 9.65
CA ALA A 113 9.63 3.66 9.78
C ALA A 113 10.63 3.53 10.95
N THR A 114 11.39 4.58 11.24
CA THR A 114 12.36 4.60 12.35
C THR A 114 11.66 4.74 13.70
N SER A 115 10.53 5.45 13.76
CA SER A 115 9.74 5.62 14.99
C SER A 115 8.85 4.41 15.35
N ALA A 116 8.65 3.48 14.42
CA ALA A 116 7.81 2.29 14.59
C ALA A 116 8.61 1.01 14.91
N ALA A 117 9.94 1.13 15.10
CA ALA A 117 10.86 0.06 15.47
C ALA A 117 11.25 0.20 16.95
#